data_AF-J9C0L7-F1
#
_entry.id   AF-J9C0L7-F1
#
_cell.length_a   1.000
_cell.length_b   1.000
_cell.length_c   1.000
_cell.angle_alpha   90.00
_cell.angle_beta   90.00
_cell.angle_gamma   90.00
#
_symmetry.space_group_name_H-M   'P 1'
#
loop_
_entity.id
_entity.type
_entity.pdbx_description
1 polymer ?
#
loop_
_entity_poly.entity_id
_entity_poly.type
_entity_poly.pdbx_seq_one_letter_code
_entity_poly.pdbx_strand_id
1 'polypeptide(L)'
;VIVDTAGRLAIDEQMMNEIAAIKGAIQPDETLFVVDAMTGQDAVNTAREFNERLDFDGVVLTKLDGDTRGGAALSIRTVVDKPIKFVGTGEKMDALDVFHPERMADRILGMGDIVSLVERAQEQYDEEEAKRLQKKIAKNQFDFNDFLKQIDQIKKMGNLKELASMIPGVGKALKDVDIDDNAFKGIEAIIHS
;
A
#
# COMPACT_ATOMS: atom_id res chain seq x y z
N VAL A 1 16.55 21.48 7.11
CA VAL A 1 15.53 22.54 6.91
C VAL A 1 14.74 22.15 5.68
N ILE A 2 13.41 22.18 5.72
CA ILE A 2 12.58 21.89 4.55
C ILE A 2 12.07 23.24 4.02
N VAL A 3 12.28 23.49 2.73
CA VAL A 3 11.78 24.67 2.04
C VAL A 3 10.75 24.20 1.03
N ASP A 4 9.49 24.51 1.29
CA ASP A 4 8.39 24.25 0.36
C ASP A 4 8.19 25.45 -0.57
N THR A 5 7.97 25.18 -1.85
CA THR A 5 7.79 26.20 -2.88
C THR A 5 6.39 26.07 -3.48
N ALA A 6 5.79 27.19 -3.88
CA ALA A 6 4.49 27.16 -4.56
C ALA A 6 4.52 26.26 -5.80
N GLY A 7 3.38 25.62 -6.10
CA GLY A 7 3.20 24.86 -7.35
C GLY A 7 3.39 25.76 -8.57
N ARG A 8 4.20 25.31 -9.53
CA ARG A 8 4.52 26.08 -10.74
C ARG A 8 4.22 25.24 -11.98
N LEU A 9 3.75 25.90 -13.03
CA LEU A 9 3.60 25.27 -14.34
C LEU A 9 4.96 25.31 -15.04
N ALA A 10 5.41 24.17 -15.58
CA ALA A 10 6.72 24.08 -16.24
C ALA A 10 6.86 25.05 -17.44
N ILE A 11 5.73 25.33 -18.09
CA ILE A 11 5.62 26.27 -19.22
C ILE A 11 5.78 27.75 -18.83
N ASP A 12 5.71 28.09 -17.54
CA ASP A 12 5.88 29.47 -17.08
C ASP A 12 7.36 29.79 -16.83
N GLU A 13 7.99 30.46 -17.80
CA GLU A 13 9.41 30.81 -17.72
C GLU A 13 9.74 31.76 -16.56
N GLN A 14 8.84 32.69 -16.23
CA GLN A 14 9.10 33.64 -15.14
C GLN A 14 9.17 32.89 -13.81
N MET A 15 8.21 31.98 -13.60
CA MET A 15 8.21 31.11 -12.43
C MET A 15 9.43 30.17 -12.42
N MET A 16 9.85 29.63 -13.55
CA MET A 16 10.99 28.72 -13.59
C MET A 16 12.34 29.43 -13.36
N ASN A 17 12.46 30.70 -13.77
CA ASN A 17 13.63 31.53 -13.46
C ASN A 17 13.72 31.87 -11.97
N GLU A 18 12.59 32.15 -11.34
CA GLU A 18 12.55 32.47 -9.91
C GLU A 18 12.96 31.25 -9.06
N ILE A 19 12.46 30.05 -9.35
CA ILE A 19 12.82 28.85 -8.59
C ILE A 19 14.30 28.45 -8.79
N ALA A 20 14.85 28.68 -9.99
CA ALA A 20 16.28 28.52 -10.24
C ALA A 20 17.12 29.52 -9.43
N ALA A 21 16.67 30.77 -9.32
CA ALA A 21 17.31 31.78 -8.47
C ALA A 21 17.25 31.41 -6.99
N ILE A 22 16.12 30.89 -6.50
CA ILE A 22 15.98 30.39 -5.13
C ILE A 22 16.96 29.24 -4.87
N LYS A 23 17.01 28.23 -5.76
CA LYS A 23 17.95 27.10 -5.64
C LYS A 23 19.40 27.61 -5.57
N GLY A 24 19.77 28.54 -6.45
CA GLY A 24 21.12 29.12 -6.49
C GLY A 24 21.49 29.92 -5.23
N ALA A 25 20.51 30.58 -4.59
CA ALA A 25 20.73 31.37 -3.38
C ALA A 25 20.84 30.52 -2.12
N ILE A 26 20.00 29.48 -1.98
CA ILE A 26 19.95 28.66 -0.76
C ILE A 26 20.89 27.45 -0.80
N GLN A 27 21.31 27.03 -2.00
CA GLN A 27 22.21 25.88 -2.23
C GLN A 27 21.76 24.63 -1.44
N PRO A 28 20.59 24.06 -1.76
CA PRO A 28 20.05 22.95 -0.99
C PRO A 28 20.91 21.69 -1.19
N ASP A 29 21.09 20.90 -0.13
CA ASP A 29 21.77 19.60 -0.19
C ASP A 29 21.01 18.59 -1.05
N GLU A 30 19.68 18.74 -1.11
CA GLU A 30 18.78 17.83 -1.82
C GLU A 30 17.56 18.57 -2.35
N THR A 31 17.23 18.34 -3.62
CA THR A 31 16.04 18.88 -4.28
C THR A 31 15.10 17.74 -4.65
N LEU A 32 13.84 17.81 -4.19
CA LEU A 32 12.83 16.79 -4.44
C LEU A 32 11.72 17.34 -5.34
N PHE A 33 11.40 16.62 -6.42
CA PHE A 33 10.28 16.91 -7.29
C PHE A 33 9.04 16.14 -6.83
N VAL A 34 8.01 16.87 -6.39
CA VAL A 34 6.76 16.28 -5.90
C VAL A 34 5.74 16.28 -7.03
N VAL A 35 5.14 15.12 -7.31
CA VAL A 35 4.19 14.96 -8.40
C VAL A 35 3.08 13.96 -8.06
N ASP A 36 1.91 14.19 -8.64
CA ASP A 36 0.74 13.34 -8.46
C ASP A 36 0.80 12.15 -9.43
N ALA A 37 0.71 10.94 -8.87
CA ALA A 37 0.73 9.69 -9.64
C ALA A 37 -0.48 9.55 -10.58
N MET A 38 -1.59 10.24 -10.30
CA MET A 38 -2.79 10.21 -11.14
C MET A 38 -2.66 11.07 -12.41
N THR A 39 -1.72 12.01 -12.46
CA THR A 39 -1.58 12.96 -13.58
C THR A 39 -1.06 12.32 -14.86
N GLY A 40 -0.59 11.07 -14.81
CA GLY A 40 -0.29 10.26 -16.00
C GLY A 40 0.82 10.85 -16.87
N GLN A 41 0.56 11.02 -18.16
CA GLN A 41 1.56 11.46 -19.15
C GLN A 41 1.95 12.94 -19.01
N ASP A 42 1.06 13.80 -18.51
CA ASP A 42 1.36 15.22 -18.34
C ASP A 42 2.41 15.45 -17.25
N ALA A 43 2.40 14.62 -16.21
CA ALA A 43 3.43 14.61 -15.18
C ALA A 43 4.81 14.28 -15.74
N VAL A 44 4.89 13.44 -16.78
CA VAL A 44 6.16 13.02 -17.40
C VAL A 44 6.83 14.19 -18.14
N ASN A 45 6.05 14.96 -18.89
CA ASN A 45 6.56 16.14 -19.60
C ASN A 45 6.97 17.22 -18.60
N THR A 46 6.13 17.48 -17.60
CA THR A 46 6.44 18.43 -16.51
C THR A 46 7.73 18.04 -15.80
N ALA A 47 7.89 16.76 -15.43
CA ALA A 47 9.09 16.29 -14.76
C ALA A 47 10.35 16.51 -15.60
N ARG A 48 10.27 16.29 -16.92
CA ARG A 48 11.40 16.52 -17.85
C ARG A 48 11.82 17.98 -17.87
N GLU A 49 10.89 18.89 -18.09
CA GLU A 49 11.16 20.33 -18.16
C GLU A 49 11.71 20.87 -16.83
N PHE A 50 11.18 20.39 -15.70
CA PHE A 50 11.73 20.73 -14.38
C PHE A 50 13.13 20.18 -14.18
N ASN A 51 13.41 18.95 -14.62
CA ASN A 51 14.71 18.32 -14.46
C ASN A 51 15.79 19.03 -15.30
N GLU A 52 15.46 19.46 -16.52
CA GLU A 52 16.39 20.21 -17.38
C GLU A 52 16.82 21.54 -16.78
N ARG A 53 15.92 22.21 -16.04
CA ARG A 53 16.18 23.54 -15.46
C ARG A 53 16.75 23.48 -14.05
N LEU A 54 16.22 22.57 -13.22
CA LEU A 54 16.55 22.51 -11.80
C LEU A 54 17.42 21.33 -11.42
N ASP A 55 17.57 20.31 -12.26
CA ASP A 55 18.34 19.10 -11.98
C ASP A 55 18.12 18.60 -10.54
N PHE A 56 16.92 18.06 -10.30
CA PHE A 56 16.54 17.60 -8.97
C PHE A 56 17.13 16.21 -8.66
N ASP A 57 17.22 15.86 -7.39
CA ASP A 57 17.95 14.68 -6.90
C ASP A 57 17.03 13.47 -6.67
N GLY A 58 15.72 13.71 -6.55
CA GLY A 58 14.76 12.65 -6.33
C GLY A 58 13.33 13.07 -6.60
N VAL A 59 12.46 12.08 -6.68
CA VAL A 59 11.02 12.26 -6.92
C VAL A 59 10.23 11.76 -5.71
N VAL A 60 9.17 12.49 -5.38
CA VAL A 60 8.14 12.09 -4.42
C VAL A 60 6.83 11.93 -5.19
N LEU A 61 6.27 10.72 -5.18
CA LEU A 61 4.99 10.43 -5.82
C LEU A 61 3.88 10.54 -4.79
N THR A 62 2.86 11.34 -5.05
CA THR A 62 1.67 11.47 -4.20
C THR A 62 0.49 10.72 -4.79
N LYS A 63 -0.49 10.37 -3.96
CA LYS A 63 -1.73 9.68 -4.35
C LYS A 63 -1.51 8.34 -5.06
N LEU A 64 -0.51 7.58 -4.61
CA LEU A 64 -0.17 6.29 -5.20
C LEU A 64 -1.24 5.22 -4.93
N ASP A 65 -2.08 5.41 -3.92
CA ASP A 65 -3.29 4.62 -3.67
C ASP A 65 -4.30 4.71 -4.84
N GLY A 66 -4.40 5.87 -5.49
CA GLY A 66 -5.24 6.10 -6.67
C GLY A 66 -4.67 5.56 -7.99
N ASP A 67 -3.35 5.37 -8.10
CA ASP A 67 -2.72 4.80 -9.28
C ASP A 67 -2.81 3.27 -9.28
N THR A 68 -3.81 2.74 -9.99
CA THR A 68 -4.10 1.29 -10.04
C THR A 68 -3.05 0.48 -10.80
N ARG A 69 -2.09 1.11 -11.50
CA ARG A 69 -1.13 0.38 -12.36
C ARG A 69 0.33 0.82 -12.25
N GLY A 70 0.68 1.73 -11.33
CA GLY A 70 2.07 2.17 -11.12
C GLY A 70 2.71 2.84 -12.35
N GLY A 71 1.89 3.24 -13.33
CA GLY A 71 2.36 3.66 -14.64
C GLY A 71 3.08 5.01 -14.59
N ALA A 72 2.65 5.90 -13.69
CA ALA A 72 3.30 7.19 -13.52
C ALA A 72 4.70 7.04 -12.93
N ALA A 73 4.86 6.16 -11.94
CA ALA A 73 6.16 5.86 -11.33
C ALA A 73 7.18 5.39 -12.37
N LEU A 74 6.79 4.43 -13.21
CA LEU A 74 7.65 3.91 -14.26
C LEU A 74 7.97 4.97 -15.32
N SER A 75 6.97 5.74 -15.75
CA SER A 75 7.13 6.73 -16.82
C SER A 75 8.06 7.87 -16.39
N ILE A 76 7.88 8.38 -15.17
CA ILE A 76 8.73 9.44 -14.62
C ILE A 76 10.16 8.93 -14.46
N ARG A 77 10.35 7.76 -13.81
CA ARG A 77 11.69 7.18 -13.63
C ARG A 77 12.43 7.01 -14.96
N THR A 78 11.73 6.56 -16.00
CA THR A 78 12.32 6.34 -17.32
C THR A 78 12.71 7.63 -18.02
N VAL A 79 11.97 8.73 -17.82
CA VAL A 79 12.19 9.99 -18.54
C VAL A 79 13.19 10.91 -17.87
N VAL A 80 13.15 11.04 -16.54
CA VAL A 80 14.07 11.95 -15.82
C VAL A 80 15.33 11.28 -15.31
N ASP A 81 15.38 9.94 -15.28
CA ASP A 81 16.47 9.16 -14.71
C ASP A 81 16.86 9.59 -13.28
N LYS A 82 15.88 10.05 -12.48
CA LYS A 82 16.04 10.32 -11.05
C LYS A 82 15.38 9.23 -10.19
N PRO A 83 15.90 8.92 -8.99
CA PRO A 83 15.31 7.93 -8.11
C PRO A 83 14.00 8.46 -7.50
N ILE A 84 13.00 7.58 -7.38
CA ILE A 84 11.83 7.86 -6.55
C ILE A 84 12.23 7.53 -5.11
N LYS A 85 12.12 8.51 -4.21
CA LYS A 85 12.57 8.38 -2.80
C LYS A 85 11.41 8.09 -1.87
N PHE A 86 10.27 8.74 -2.08
CA PHE A 86 9.10 8.62 -1.21
C PHE A 86 7.80 8.49 -2.01
N VAL A 87 6.80 7.90 -1.35
CA VAL A 87 5.45 7.73 -1.86
C VAL A 87 4.41 8.14 -0.83
N GLY A 88 3.43 8.92 -1.25
CA GLY A 88 2.23 9.26 -0.49
C GLY A 88 1.08 8.33 -0.88
N THR A 89 0.52 7.62 0.09
CA THR A 89 -0.60 6.67 -0.08
C THR A 89 -1.92 7.17 0.53
N GLY A 90 -1.95 8.45 0.92
CA GLY A 90 -3.11 9.08 1.53
C GLY A 90 -2.82 10.53 1.96
N GLU A 91 -3.79 11.14 2.63
CA GLU A 91 -3.74 12.57 3.02
C GLU A 91 -3.19 12.81 4.44
N LYS A 92 -3.09 11.75 5.25
CA LYS A 92 -2.65 11.87 6.64
C LYS A 92 -1.13 11.95 6.73
N MET A 93 -0.62 12.48 7.84
CA MET A 93 0.83 12.65 8.09
C MET A 93 1.59 11.32 8.14
N ASP A 94 0.92 10.22 8.47
CA ASP A 94 1.46 8.85 8.49
C ASP A 94 1.39 8.15 7.13
N ALA A 95 0.84 8.81 6.10
CA ALA A 95 0.64 8.22 4.77
C ALA A 95 1.82 8.45 3.81
N LEU A 96 2.94 9.01 4.28
CA LEU A 96 4.18 9.16 3.53
C LEU A 96 5.15 8.03 3.91
N ASP A 97 5.56 7.24 2.92
CA ASP A 97 6.45 6.09 3.11
C ASP A 97 7.63 6.12 2.11
N VAL A 98 8.66 5.32 2.39
CA VAL A 98 9.81 5.14 1.49
C VAL A 98 9.39 4.37 0.25
N PHE A 99 9.91 4.75 -0.91
CA PHE A 99 9.66 4.01 -2.14
C PHE A 99 10.43 2.69 -2.15
N HIS A 100 9.71 1.58 -2.32
CA HIS A 100 10.27 0.24 -2.49
C HIS A 100 10.03 -0.26 -3.93
N PRO A 101 11.07 -0.32 -4.78
CA PRO A 101 10.93 -0.72 -6.19
C PRO A 101 10.35 -2.13 -6.37
N GLU A 102 10.71 -3.08 -5.50
CA GLU A 102 10.21 -4.46 -5.56
C GLU A 102 8.69 -4.52 -5.38
N ARG A 103 8.16 -3.86 -4.33
CA ARG A 103 6.72 -3.76 -4.09
C ARG A 103 5.98 -3.10 -5.25
N MET A 104 6.58 -2.08 -5.87
CA MET A 104 6.01 -1.43 -7.04
C MET A 104 5.97 -2.38 -8.25
N ALA A 105 7.04 -3.12 -8.50
CA ALA A 105 7.09 -4.12 -9.56
C ALA A 105 6.04 -5.22 -9.35
N ASP A 106 5.89 -5.74 -8.13
CA ASP A 106 4.88 -6.73 -7.79
C ASP A 106 3.46 -6.20 -8.00
N ARG A 107 3.21 -4.94 -7.63
CA ARG A 107 1.92 -4.27 -7.86
C ARG A 107 1.62 -4.11 -9.35
N ILE A 108 2.61 -3.70 -10.16
CA ILE A 108 2.47 -3.57 -11.62
C ILE A 108 2.20 -4.93 -12.28
N LEU A 109 2.89 -5.98 -11.83
CA LEU A 109 2.75 -7.34 -12.33
C LEU A 109 1.50 -8.07 -11.82
N GLY A 110 0.72 -7.42 -10.94
CA GLY A 110 -0.47 -8.02 -10.32
C GLY A 110 -0.14 -9.14 -9.32
N MET A 111 1.13 -9.26 -8.90
CA MET A 111 1.58 -10.20 -7.87
C MET A 111 1.49 -9.60 -6.46
N GLY A 112 1.31 -8.29 -6.34
CA GLY A 112 1.19 -7.58 -5.06
C GLY A 112 0.04 -8.06 -4.17
N ASP A 113 -1.06 -8.54 -4.76
CA ASP A 113 -2.17 -9.11 -4.00
C ASP A 113 -1.83 -10.50 -3.44
N ILE A 114 -1.10 -11.34 -4.18
CA ILE A 114 -0.77 -12.70 -3.72
C ILE A 114 0.36 -12.68 -2.69
N VAL A 115 1.41 -11.89 -2.93
CA VAL A 115 2.54 -11.82 -1.99
C VAL A 115 2.11 -11.18 -0.67
N SER A 116 1.34 -10.08 -0.69
CA SER A 116 0.84 -9.47 0.55
C SER A 116 -0.20 -10.34 1.27
N LEU A 117 -1.01 -11.12 0.55
CA LEU A 117 -1.90 -12.12 1.15
C LEU A 117 -1.13 -13.28 1.76
N VAL A 118 -0.05 -13.73 1.11
CA VAL A 118 0.82 -14.79 1.63
C VAL A 118 1.62 -14.28 2.84
N GLU A 119 2.10 -13.04 2.82
CA GLU A 119 2.82 -12.42 3.96
C GLU A 119 1.87 -12.21 5.15
N ARG A 120 0.67 -11.65 4.95
CA ARG A 120 -0.34 -11.52 6.01
C ARG A 120 -0.82 -12.89 6.52
N ALA A 121 -0.97 -13.87 5.62
CA ALA A 121 -1.26 -15.23 6.02
C ALA A 121 -0.11 -15.81 6.84
N GLN A 122 1.15 -15.62 6.45
CA GLN A 122 2.33 -16.10 7.17
C GLN A 122 2.53 -15.41 8.52
N GLU A 123 2.27 -14.11 8.65
CA GLU A 123 2.29 -13.39 9.93
C GLU A 123 1.22 -13.90 10.91
N GLN A 124 0.10 -14.40 10.40
CA GLN A 124 -0.98 -14.99 11.21
C GLN A 124 -0.91 -16.52 11.32
N TYR A 125 0.00 -17.18 10.58
CA TYR A 125 0.16 -18.63 10.59
C TYR A 125 1.29 -19.04 11.53
N ASP A 126 0.96 -19.20 12.81
CA ASP A 126 1.86 -19.77 13.80
C ASP A 126 2.02 -21.29 13.53
N GLU A 127 3.14 -21.67 12.91
CA GLU A 127 3.47 -23.05 12.56
C GLU A 127 3.54 -23.97 13.80
N GLU A 128 3.87 -23.43 14.97
CA GLU A 128 3.88 -24.18 16.22
C GLU A 128 2.45 -24.43 16.72
N GLU A 129 1.58 -23.43 16.64
CA GLU A 129 0.17 -23.57 17.03
C GLU A 129 -0.57 -24.55 16.11
N ALA A 130 -0.30 -24.52 14.80
CA ALA A 130 -0.84 -25.48 13.83
C ALA A 130 -0.41 -26.93 14.14
N LYS A 131 0.88 -27.15 14.46
CA LYS A 131 1.40 -28.48 14.86
C LYS A 131 0.80 -28.96 16.18
N ARG A 132 0.61 -28.07 17.15
CA ARG A 132 -0.04 -28.40 18.44
C ARG A 132 -1.49 -28.83 18.24
N LEU A 133 -2.22 -28.09 17.42
CA LEU A 133 -3.61 -28.34 17.08
C LEU A 133 -3.78 -29.67 16.33
N GLN A 134 -2.95 -29.93 15.30
CA GLN A 134 -2.95 -31.21 14.58
C GLN A 134 -2.71 -32.39 15.53
N LYS A 135 -1.74 -32.28 16.45
CA LYS A 135 -1.48 -33.32 17.46
C LYS A 135 -2.68 -33.54 18.39
N LYS A 136 -3.38 -32.48 18.79
CA LYS A 136 -4.59 -32.59 19.64
C LYS A 136 -5.75 -33.25 18.90
N ILE A 137 -6.00 -32.86 17.65
CA ILE A 137 -7.05 -33.48 16.81
C ILE A 137 -6.73 -34.95 16.58
N ALA A 138 -5.50 -35.30 16.19
CA ALA A 138 -5.07 -36.68 15.97
C ALA A 138 -5.16 -37.55 17.25
N LYS A 139 -5.07 -36.94 18.44
CA LYS A 139 -5.20 -37.60 19.74
C LYS A 139 -6.61 -37.52 20.34
N ASN A 140 -7.60 -36.97 19.62
CA ASN A 140 -8.94 -36.69 20.15
C ASN A 140 -8.95 -35.87 21.46
N GLN A 141 -7.98 -34.96 21.62
CA GLN A 141 -7.85 -34.04 22.76
C GLN A 141 -8.26 -32.61 22.39
N PHE A 142 -9.03 -32.45 21.32
CA PHE A 142 -9.59 -31.17 20.93
C PHE A 142 -10.77 -30.83 21.84
N ASP A 143 -10.70 -29.69 22.53
CA ASP A 143 -11.71 -29.27 23.49
C ASP A 143 -12.39 -27.94 23.10
N PHE A 144 -13.38 -27.53 23.88
CA PHE A 144 -14.14 -26.30 23.62
C PHE A 144 -13.28 -25.03 23.74
N ASN A 145 -12.19 -25.05 24.51
CA ASN A 145 -11.28 -23.91 24.61
C ASN A 145 -10.42 -23.77 23.35
N ASP A 146 -10.00 -24.90 22.77
CA ASP A 146 -9.30 -24.90 21.49
C ASP A 146 -10.21 -24.41 20.35
N PHE A 147 -11.50 -24.76 20.39
CA PHE A 147 -12.49 -24.25 19.44
C PHE A 147 -12.73 -22.74 19.59
N LEU A 148 -12.80 -22.23 20.82
CA LEU A 148 -12.98 -20.80 21.08
C LEU A 148 -11.80 -19.97 20.58
N LYS A 149 -10.57 -20.47 20.74
CA LYS A 149 -9.35 -19.85 20.18
C LYS A 149 -9.38 -19.76 18.65
N GLN A 150 -9.95 -20.74 17.96
CA GLN A 150 -10.09 -20.69 16.51
C GLN A 150 -11.07 -19.60 16.08
N ILE A 151 -12.18 -19.46 16.79
CA ILE A 151 -13.16 -18.39 16.53
C ILE A 151 -12.51 -17.01 16.73
N ASP A 152 -11.74 -16.84 17.81
CA ASP A 152 -11.01 -15.60 18.08
C ASP A 152 -9.95 -15.29 17.01
N GLN A 153 -9.24 -16.30 16.49
CA GLN A 153 -8.31 -16.13 15.38
C GLN A 153 -9.05 -15.65 14.13
N ILE A 154 -10.16 -16.30 13.74
CA ILE A 154 -10.96 -15.91 12.58
C ILE A 154 -11.46 -14.46 12.71
N LYS A 155 -11.92 -14.06 13.90
CA LYS A 155 -12.32 -12.67 14.18
C LYS A 155 -11.18 -11.66 14.03
N LYS A 156 -9.94 -12.05 14.36
CA LYS A 156 -8.74 -11.21 14.18
C LYS A 156 -8.30 -11.07 12.73
N MET A 157 -8.66 -12.03 11.86
CA MET A 157 -8.33 -11.98 10.43
C MET A 157 -9.20 -10.99 9.64
N GLY A 158 -10.30 -10.50 10.22
CA GLY A 158 -11.20 -9.53 9.59
C GLY A 158 -12.64 -10.02 9.55
N ASN A 159 -13.49 -9.35 8.78
CA ASN A 159 -14.88 -9.75 8.64
C ASN A 159 -15.01 -11.00 7.74
N LEU A 160 -15.95 -11.89 8.07
CA LEU A 160 -16.15 -13.17 7.36
C LEU A 160 -16.49 -12.99 5.88
N LYS A 161 -17.16 -11.89 5.53
CA LYS A 161 -17.56 -11.53 4.16
C LYS A 161 -16.35 -11.14 3.31
N GLU A 162 -15.39 -10.42 3.88
CA GLU A 162 -14.12 -10.10 3.22
C GLU A 162 -13.30 -11.37 2.99
N LEU A 163 -13.15 -12.23 4.00
CA LEU A 163 -12.45 -13.52 3.87
C LEU A 163 -13.11 -14.45 2.85
N ALA A 164 -14.44 -14.52 2.84
CA ALA A 164 -15.19 -15.32 1.86
C ALA A 164 -15.07 -14.76 0.43
N SER A 165 -14.94 -13.44 0.28
CA SER A 165 -14.72 -12.79 -1.02
C SER A 165 -13.35 -13.10 -1.63
N MET A 166 -12.39 -13.51 -0.81
CA MET A 166 -11.03 -13.91 -1.23
C MET A 166 -10.94 -15.34 -1.74
N ILE A 167 -11.96 -16.18 -1.53
CA ILE A 167 -11.97 -17.58 -1.98
C ILE A 167 -12.49 -17.66 -3.44
N PRO A 168 -11.65 -18.08 -4.41
CA PRO A 168 -12.05 -18.17 -5.81
C PRO A 168 -13.23 -19.13 -6.00
N GLY A 169 -14.29 -18.69 -6.68
CA GLY A 169 -15.48 -19.50 -6.96
C GLY A 169 -16.60 -19.40 -5.92
N VAL A 170 -16.31 -18.94 -4.69
CA VAL A 170 -17.30 -18.79 -3.61
C VAL A 170 -17.88 -17.37 -3.56
N GLY A 171 -17.10 -16.35 -3.92
CA GLY A 171 -17.52 -14.94 -3.88
C GLY A 171 -18.76 -14.59 -4.73
N LYS A 172 -19.10 -15.38 -5.76
CA LYS A 172 -20.35 -15.21 -6.54
C LYS A 172 -21.59 -15.80 -5.86
N ALA A 173 -21.43 -16.84 -5.05
CA ALA A 173 -22.54 -17.55 -4.40
C ALA A 173 -22.97 -16.89 -3.07
N LEU A 174 -22.06 -16.14 -2.43
CA LEU A 174 -22.31 -15.46 -1.15
C LEU A 174 -22.61 -13.96 -1.29
N LYS A 175 -22.75 -13.45 -2.51
CA LYS A 175 -22.96 -12.01 -2.77
C LYS A 175 -24.24 -11.46 -2.14
N ASP A 176 -25.26 -12.31 -2.00
CA ASP A 176 -26.59 -12.00 -1.44
C ASP A 176 -26.83 -12.68 -0.07
N VAL A 177 -25.82 -13.33 0.51
CA VAL A 177 -25.92 -13.94 1.84
C VAL A 177 -25.40 -12.94 2.86
N ASP A 178 -26.30 -12.41 3.69
CA ASP A 178 -25.92 -11.55 4.79
C ASP A 178 -25.38 -12.42 5.93
N ILE A 179 -24.06 -12.54 5.98
CA ILE A 179 -23.37 -13.24 7.07
C ILE A 179 -23.19 -12.22 8.19
N ASP A 180 -24.00 -12.36 9.25
CA ASP A 180 -23.92 -11.51 10.43
C ASP A 180 -22.57 -11.70 11.14
N ASP A 181 -21.83 -10.59 11.36
CA ASP A 181 -20.58 -10.57 12.12
C ASP A 181 -20.75 -11.10 13.56
N ASN A 182 -21.99 -11.17 14.06
CA ASN A 182 -22.33 -11.71 15.38
C ASN A 182 -22.63 -13.21 15.39
N ALA A 183 -22.54 -13.93 14.26
CA ALA A 183 -22.90 -15.35 14.18
C ALA A 183 -22.17 -16.22 15.22
N PHE A 184 -20.95 -15.84 15.61
CA PHE A 184 -20.16 -16.57 16.59
C PHE A 184 -20.50 -16.23 18.06
N LYS A 185 -21.13 -15.09 18.35
CA LYS A 185 -21.41 -14.67 19.75
C LYS A 185 -22.32 -15.65 20.49
N GLY A 186 -23.31 -16.22 19.80
CA GLY A 186 -24.21 -17.21 20.40
C GLY A 186 -23.48 -18.51 20.74
N ILE A 187 -22.55 -18.93 19.88
CA ILE A 187 -21.74 -20.13 20.09
C ILE A 187 -20.73 -19.92 21.23
N GLU A 188 -20.09 -18.75 21.29
CA GLU A 188 -19.20 -18.36 22.39
C GLU A 188 -19.95 -18.31 23.72
N ALA A 189 -21.15 -17.74 23.75
CA ALA A 189 -21.96 -17.66 24.97
C ALA A 189 -22.32 -19.06 25.50
N ILE A 190 -22.60 -20.03 24.63
CA ILE A 190 -22.86 -21.42 25.01
C ILE A 190 -21.61 -22.08 25.59
N ILE A 191 -20.43 -21.80 25.03
CA ILE A 191 -19.16 -22.39 25.50
C ILE A 191 -18.70 -21.76 26.83
N HIS A 192 -19.02 -20.48 27.05
CA HIS A 192 -18.71 -19.77 28.30
C HIS A 192 -19.70 -20.02 29.45
N SER A 193 -20.80 -20.74 29.20
CA SER A 193 -21.83 -21.09 30.20
C SER A 193 -21.51 -22.40 30.91
#